data_AF-A0A6J4QJH1-F1
#
_entry.id   AF-A0A6J4QJH1-F1
#
_cell.length_a   1.000
_cell.length_b   1.000
_cell.length_c   1.000
_cell.angle_alpha   90.00
_cell.angle_beta   90.00
_cell.angle_gamma   90.00
#
_symmetry.space_group_name_H-M   'P 1'
#
loop_
_entity.id
_entity.type
_entity.pdbx_description
1 polymer ?
#
loop_
_entity_poly.entity_id
_entity_poly.type
_entity_poly.pdbx_seq_one_letter_code
_entity_poly.pdbx_strand_id
1 'polypeptide(L)' 'MRDEDDELAKSDIRLYLDGRVKGFSYDPATDRLSRATKRLSYGWHRVRVEAEDGPGNGTKRAWSFRVTRR' A
#
# COMPACT_ATOMS: atom_id res chain seq x y z
N MET A 1 13.61 -8.31 -21.51
CA MET A 1 14.31 -9.05 -20.45
C MET A 1 13.56 -8.71 -19.18
N ARG A 2 12.93 -9.71 -18.56
CA ARG A 2 12.23 -9.59 -17.27
C ARG A 2 13.29 -10.02 -16.28
N ASP A 3 13.79 -9.10 -15.47
CA ASP A 3 14.88 -9.41 -14.55
C ASP A 3 14.29 -10.13 -13.34
N GLU A 4 14.60 -11.42 -13.22
CA GLU A 4 14.01 -12.38 -12.28
C GLU A 4 14.50 -12.19 -10.83
N ASP A 5 15.36 -11.19 -10.58
CA ASP A 5 15.93 -10.85 -9.26
C ASP A 5 15.37 -9.55 -8.62
N ASP A 6 14.59 -8.73 -9.35
CA ASP A 6 14.16 -7.37 -8.91
C ASP A 6 12.63 -7.18 -8.79
N GLU A 7 11.83 -8.24 -8.88
CA GLU A 7 10.36 -8.13 -8.88
C GLU A 7 9.83 -7.93 -7.44
N LEU A 8 9.28 -6.74 -7.17
CA LEU A 8 8.70 -6.37 -5.88
C LEU A 8 7.67 -7.40 -5.42
N ALA A 9 7.96 -8.15 -4.34
CA ALA A 9 7.05 -9.14 -3.83
C ALA A 9 6.02 -8.51 -2.88
N LYS A 10 4.88 -9.19 -2.67
CA LYS A 10 3.88 -8.74 -1.69
C LYS A 10 4.47 -8.58 -0.27
N SER A 11 5.44 -9.42 0.09
CA SER A 11 6.16 -9.36 1.38
C SER A 11 6.90 -8.05 1.61
N ASP A 12 7.25 -7.39 0.52
CA ASP A 12 8.12 -6.21 0.49
C ASP A 12 7.31 -4.93 0.66
N ILE A 13 5.98 -5.05 0.65
CA ILE A 13 5.04 -3.94 0.73
C ILE A 13 4.34 -3.91 2.08
N ARG A 14 4.34 -2.75 2.73
CA ARG A 14 3.57 -2.46 3.94
C ARG A 14 2.55 -1.36 3.66
N LEU A 15 1.27 -1.70 3.81
CA LEU A 15 0.17 -0.75 3.75
C LEU A 15 -0.24 -0.31 5.16
N TYR A 16 -0.34 0.99 5.37
CA TYR A 16 -0.84 1.60 6.59
C TYR A 16 -2.08 2.43 6.29
N LEU A 17 -3.03 2.37 7.22
CA LEU A 17 -4.18 3.26 7.29
C LEU A 17 -4.26 3.79 8.72
N ASP A 18 -4.20 5.11 8.87
CA ASP A 18 -4.18 5.82 10.16
C ASP A 18 -3.08 5.30 11.09
N GLY A 19 -1.90 5.09 10.51
CA GLY A 19 -0.71 4.59 11.22
C GLY A 19 -0.71 3.09 11.52
N ARG A 20 -1.81 2.36 11.27
CA ARG A 20 -1.92 0.93 11.56
C ARG A 20 -1.65 0.10 10.31
N VAL A 21 -0.83 -0.96 10.43
CA VAL A 21 -0.59 -1.93 9.35
C VAL A 21 -1.89 -2.61 8.97
N LYS A 22 -2.10 -2.79 7.67
CA LYS A 22 -3.30 -3.40 7.09
C LYS A 22 -2.94 -4.49 6.10
N GLY A 23 -3.71 -5.59 6.12
CA GLY A 23 -3.66 -6.59 5.06
C GLY A 23 -4.21 -6.03 3.73
N PHE A 24 -3.62 -6.47 2.63
CA PHE A 24 -3.95 -6.06 1.26
C PHE A 24 -3.73 -7.23 0.29
N SER A 25 -4.17 -7.04 -0.95
CA SER A 25 -3.81 -7.89 -2.09
C SER A 25 -2.88 -7.10 -3.02
N TYR A 26 -1.92 -7.79 -3.61
CA TYR A 26 -1.02 -7.23 -4.61
C TYR A 26 -0.91 -8.23 -5.76
N ASP A 27 -1.10 -7.72 -6.97
CA ASP A 27 -0.93 -8.46 -8.21
C ASP A 27 0.38 -8.02 -8.86
N PRO A 28 1.44 -8.84 -8.83
CA PRO A 28 2.74 -8.49 -9.42
C PRO A 28 2.66 -8.39 -10.95
N ALA A 29 1.72 -9.09 -11.61
CA ALA A 29 1.59 -9.00 -13.06
C ALA A 29 1.06 -7.63 -13.53
N THR A 30 0.40 -6.87 -12.65
CA THR A 30 -0.20 -5.56 -12.96
C THR A 30 0.26 -4.43 -12.04
N ASP A 31 1.23 -4.69 -11.16
CA ASP A 31 1.70 -3.78 -10.11
C ASP A 31 0.58 -3.13 -9.28
N ARG A 32 -0.48 -3.90 -9.04
CA ARG A 32 -1.70 -3.34 -8.45
C ARG A 32 -1.90 -3.79 -7.02
N LEU A 33 -1.75 -2.84 -6.09
CA LEU A 33 -2.17 -3.00 -4.70
C LEU A 33 -3.66 -2.65 -4.55
N SER A 34 -4.41 -3.52 -3.86
CA SER A 34 -5.83 -3.31 -3.57
C SER A 34 -6.20 -3.66 -2.14
N ARG A 35 -7.11 -2.86 -1.56
CA ARG A 35 -7.70 -3.13 -0.25
C ARG A 35 -9.08 -2.52 -0.12
N ALA A 36 -10.08 -3.36 0.15
CA ALA A 36 -11.41 -2.91 0.54
C ALA A 36 -11.48 -2.65 2.05
N THR A 37 -11.97 -1.47 2.46
CA THR A 37 -12.30 -1.18 3.87
C THR A 37 -13.79 -0.96 3.99
N LYS A 38 -14.49 -1.82 4.74
CA LYS A 38 -15.96 -1.81 4.81
C LYS A 38 -16.55 -0.57 5.51
N ARG A 39 -15.86 -0.04 6.52
CA ARG A 39 -16.27 1.18 7.25
C ARG A 39 -15.04 2.00 7.63
N LEU A 40 -15.09 3.27 7.27
CA LEU A 40 -14.22 4.32 7.80
C LEU A 40 -15.09 5.29 8.59
N SER A 41 -14.56 5.82 9.69
CA SER A 41 -15.21 6.91 10.40
C SER A 41 -15.29 8.15 9.53
N TYR A 42 -16.18 9.09 9.85
CA TYR A 42 -16.12 10.41 9.25
C TYR A 42 -14.86 11.14 9.72
N GLY A 43 -14.22 11.89 8.83
CA GLY A 43 -13.01 12.64 9.14
C GLY A 43 -11.86 12.36 8.17
N TRP A 44 -10.67 12.83 8.56
CA TRP A 44 -9.45 12.64 7.79
C TRP A 44 -8.86 11.26 8.04
N HIS A 45 -8.49 10.60 6.95
CA HIS A 45 -7.76 9.36 6.96
C HIS A 45 -6.47 9.51 6.18
N ARG A 46 -5.40 8.89 6.68
CA ARG A 46 -4.09 8.90 6.03
C ARG A 46 -3.69 7.51 5.60
N VAL A 47 -3.39 7.36 4.32
CA VAL A 47 -2.81 6.15 3.76
C VAL A 47 -1.31 6.34 3.62
N ARG A 48 -0.55 5.30 3.96
CA ARG A 48 0.87 5.22 3.66
C ARG A 48 1.17 3.85 3.08
N VAL A 49 1.94 3.83 1.99
CA VAL A 49 2.50 2.64 1.38
C VAL A 49 4.02 2.76 1.48
N GLU A 50 4.65 1.71 1.98
CA GLU A 50 6.09 1.55 1.97
C GLU A 50 6.39 0.28 1.19
N ALA A 51 7.28 0.36 0.21
CA ALA A 51 7.76 -0.77 -0.56
C ALA A 51 9.28 -0.75 -0.52
N GLU A 52 9.90 -1.87 -0.18
CA GLU A 52 11.36 -2.00 -0.04
C GLU A 52 11.78 -3.35 -0.60
N ASP A 53 12.48 -3.33 -1.73
CA ASP A 53 12.96 -4.56 -2.39
C ASP A 53 14.19 -5.16 -1.68
N GLY A 54 14.54 -6.39 -2.05
CA GLY A 54 15.68 -7.15 -1.51
C GLY A 54 17.04 -6.42 -1.52
N PRO A 55 17.39 -5.58 -2.52
CA PRO A 55 18.62 -4.78 -2.49
C PRO A 55 18.52 -3.49 -1.64
N GLY A 56 17.38 -3.20 -1.01
CA GLY A 56 17.20 -2.04 -0.11
C GLY A 56 16.78 -0.76 -0.81
N ASN A 57 16.31 -0.82 -2.06
CA ASN A 57 15.66 0.31 -2.71
C ASN A 57 14.24 0.44 -2.16
N GLY A 58 14.08 1.38 -1.23
CA GLY A 58 12.81 1.70 -0.60
C GLY A 58 12.13 2.92 -1.22
N THR A 59 10.83 2.82 -1.49
CA THR A 59 9.97 3.99 -1.74
C THR A 59 8.86 4.11 -0.71
N LYS A 60 8.51 5.36 -0.39
CA LYS A 60 7.44 5.69 0.55
C LYS A 60 6.51 6.69 -0.09
N ARG A 61 5.22 6.36 -0.10
CA ARG A 61 4.15 7.25 -0.55
C ARG A 61 3.10 7.37 0.53
N ALA A 62 2.63 8.60 0.75
CA ALA A 62 1.54 8.86 1.67
C ALA A 62 0.60 9.91 1.07
N TRP A 63 -0.69 9.72 1.30
CA TRP A 63 -1.72 10.68 0.94
C TRP A 63 -2.84 10.64 1.98
N SER A 64 -3.66 11.68 1.98
CA SER A 64 -4.80 11.79 2.89
C SER A 64 -6.07 12.02 2.10
N PHE A 65 -7.18 11.51 2.62
CA PHE A 65 -8.51 11.74 2.08
C PHE A 65 -9.49 11.97 3.23
N ARG A 66 -10.59 12.67 2.95
CA ARG A 66 -11.63 12.96 3.94
C ARG A 66 -12.88 12.17 3.63
N VAL A 67 -13.39 11.45 4.61
CA VAL A 67 -14.70 10.78 4.55
C VAL A 67 -15.73 11.74 5.13
N THR A 68 -16.67 12.19 4.28
CA THR A 68 -17.76 13.10 4.66
C THR A 68 -19.08 12.35 4.73
N ARG A 69 -20.03 12.93 5.46
CA ARG A 69 -21.43 12.53 5.36
C ARG A 69 -21.96 13.07 4.02
N ARG A 70 -22.62 12.22 3.25
CA ARG A 70 -23.36 12.64 2.06
C ARG A 70 -24.59 13.45 2.48
#